data_AF-A0AAQ1NTP5-F1
#
_entry.id   AF-A0AAQ1NTP5-F1
#
_cell.length_a   1.000
_cell.length_b   1.000
_cell.length_c   1.000
_cell.angle_alpha   90.00
_cell.angle_beta   90.00
_cell.angle_gamma   90.00
#
_symmetry.space_group_name_H-M   'P 1'
#
loop_
_entity.id
_entity.type
_entity.pdbx_description
1 polymer ?
#
loop_
_entity_poly.entity_id
_entity_poly.type
_entity_poly.pdbx_seq_one_letter_code
_entity_poly.pdbx_strand_id
1 'polypeptide(L)'
;MKFKKEYIFILAVFLILFLVFWPENSKKRVVSIAEENKVVLKTKYYSEMDPYYPDAPHPFNEDPDLEVQAKKLWPEAFRPKKTPEEKEQIRKEWADFIARYPKNLYIPSEFRPPLTEAEEKKARERLDTFTDIETKNAIIYSLAKYAEPGKAPEEPSSQPNVDPKEQRTYFQYRIEELESRIQLIEYTIQEGRLDPDQVETAYQDLGDWKKELSELKQVQNQIPDL
;
A
#
# COMPACT_ATOMS: atom_id res chain seq x y z
N MET A 1 -55.24 43.98 10.45
CA MET A 1 -54.44 42.85 9.91
C MET A 1 -53.01 42.79 10.50
N LYS A 2 -52.80 43.20 11.76
CA LYS A 2 -51.47 43.25 12.41
C LYS A 2 -51.09 41.93 13.10
N PHE A 3 -52.08 41.16 13.58
CA PHE A 3 -51.85 39.86 14.22
C PHE A 3 -51.11 38.85 13.32
N LYS A 4 -51.35 38.84 12.00
CA LYS A 4 -50.74 37.86 11.09
C LYS A 4 -49.21 38.02 10.95
N LYS A 5 -48.65 39.22 11.11
CA LYS A 5 -47.21 39.46 10.92
C LYS A 5 -46.37 38.99 12.10
N GLU A 6 -46.91 39.09 13.32
CA GLU A 6 -46.22 38.64 14.54
C GLU A 6 -46.13 37.11 14.58
N TYR A 7 -47.18 36.39 14.17
CA TYR A 7 -47.14 34.93 14.05
C TYR A 7 -46.16 34.45 12.97
N ILE A 8 -46.01 35.18 11.86
CA ILE A 8 -45.02 34.84 10.82
C ILE A 8 -43.60 34.98 11.37
N PHE A 9 -43.34 36.01 12.18
CA PHE A 9 -42.03 36.22 12.78
C PHE A 9 -41.69 35.15 13.82
N ILE A 10 -42.66 34.79 14.67
CA ILE A 10 -42.50 33.71 15.65
C ILE A 10 -42.30 32.35 14.94
N LEU A 11 -43.06 32.08 13.88
CA LEU A 11 -42.93 30.87 13.08
C LEU A 11 -41.55 30.79 12.40
N ALA A 12 -41.05 31.90 11.86
CA ALA A 12 -39.73 31.96 11.22
C ALA A 12 -38.60 31.71 12.23
N VAL A 13 -38.69 32.29 13.43
CA VAL A 13 -37.71 32.05 14.51
C VAL A 13 -37.77 30.60 14.98
N PHE A 14 -38.97 30.00 15.07
CA PHE A 14 -39.13 28.58 15.41
C PHE A 14 -38.56 27.66 14.32
N LEU A 15 -38.71 28.00 13.05
CA LEU A 15 -38.16 27.24 11.92
C LEU A 15 -36.63 27.29 11.88
N ILE A 16 -36.03 28.44 12.22
CA ILE A 16 -34.58 28.59 12.34
C ILE A 16 -34.06 27.78 13.53
N LEU A 17 -34.72 27.85 14.69
CA LEU A 17 -34.39 27.02 15.85
C LEU A 17 -34.54 25.53 15.54
N PHE A 18 -35.56 25.14 14.78
CA PHE A 18 -35.79 23.76 14.37
C PHE A 18 -34.74 23.25 13.37
N LEU A 19 -34.17 24.12 12.52
CA LEU A 19 -33.04 23.78 11.66
C LEU A 19 -31.72 23.68 12.44
N VAL A 20 -31.50 24.55 13.43
CA VAL A 20 -30.28 24.54 14.26
C VAL A 20 -30.28 23.40 15.29
N PHE A 21 -31.45 23.06 15.84
CA PHE A 21 -31.63 21.94 16.77
C PHE A 21 -32.23 20.69 16.12
N TRP A 22 -32.27 20.62 14.78
CA TRP A 22 -32.69 19.39 14.12
C TRP A 22 -31.75 18.28 14.57
N PRO A 23 -32.24 17.22 15.23
CA PRO A 23 -31.39 16.09 15.58
C PRO A 23 -31.02 15.45 14.25
N GLU A 24 -29.82 15.75 13.79
CA GLU A 24 -29.18 15.06 12.70
C GLU A 24 -29.29 13.58 13.07
N ASN A 25 -30.12 12.83 12.32
CA ASN A 25 -30.28 11.41 12.49
C ASN A 25 -28.93 10.77 12.13
N SER A 26 -28.02 10.82 13.09
CA SER A 26 -26.67 10.32 13.09
C SER A 26 -26.72 8.81 13.30
N LYS A 27 -27.32 8.10 12.35
CA LYS A 27 -27.16 6.65 12.19
C LYS A 27 -27.11 6.26 10.72
N LYS A 28 -26.30 6.96 9.92
CA LYS A 28 -25.44 6.19 9.02
C LYS A 28 -24.26 5.75 9.89
N ARG A 29 -24.36 4.52 10.37
CA ARG A 29 -23.29 3.81 11.03
C ARG A 29 -22.12 3.82 10.04
N VAL A 30 -21.22 4.78 10.19
CA VAL A 30 -19.86 4.65 9.65
C VAL A 30 -19.30 3.51 10.48
N VAL A 31 -19.53 2.29 10.00
CA VAL A 31 -18.81 1.12 10.47
C VAL A 31 -17.36 1.52 10.23
N SER A 32 -16.65 1.80 11.31
CA SER A 32 -15.25 2.15 11.18
C SER A 32 -14.60 0.94 10.52
N ILE A 33 -13.95 1.12 9.37
CA ILE A 33 -13.18 0.06 8.72
C ILE A 33 -12.12 -0.48 9.71
N ALA A 34 -11.75 0.32 10.73
CA ALA A 34 -10.96 -0.11 11.88
C ALA A 34 -11.67 -1.15 12.79
N GLU A 35 -13.00 -1.17 12.87
CA GLU A 35 -13.81 -2.21 13.52
C GLU A 35 -14.00 -3.43 12.63
N GLU A 36 -14.23 -3.28 11.33
CA GLU A 36 -14.28 -4.43 10.40
C GLU A 36 -12.92 -5.12 10.29
N ASN A 37 -11.82 -4.38 10.16
CA ASN A 37 -10.47 -4.94 10.25
C ASN A 37 -10.18 -5.50 11.65
N LYS A 38 -10.72 -4.94 12.74
CA LYS A 38 -10.62 -5.58 14.06
C LYS A 38 -11.39 -6.90 14.15
N VAL A 39 -12.49 -7.06 13.41
CA VAL A 39 -13.26 -8.31 13.35
C VAL A 39 -12.57 -9.34 12.45
N VAL A 40 -11.96 -8.91 11.33
CA VAL A 40 -11.25 -9.78 10.38
C VAL A 40 -9.81 -10.11 10.82
N LEU A 41 -9.15 -9.27 11.63
CA LEU A 41 -7.84 -9.58 12.24
C LEU A 41 -7.91 -10.22 13.63
N LYS A 42 -9.09 -10.35 14.24
CA LYS A 42 -9.23 -11.11 15.50
C LYS A 42 -9.03 -12.62 15.32
N THR A 43 -9.04 -13.12 14.08
CA THR A 43 -8.98 -14.55 13.73
C THR A 43 -7.59 -15.08 13.43
N LYS A 44 -6.52 -14.26 13.44
CA LYS A 44 -5.16 -14.73 13.19
C LYS A 44 -4.26 -14.40 14.38
N TYR A 45 -3.91 -15.46 15.10
CA TYR A 45 -2.92 -15.49 16.19
C TYR A 45 -3.43 -14.97 17.54
N TYR A 46 -4.09 -15.91 18.23
CA TYR A 46 -4.26 -16.04 19.67
C TYR A 46 -5.11 -14.99 20.41
N SER A 47 -6.33 -15.40 20.74
CA SER A 47 -6.98 -15.17 22.04
C SER A 47 -8.26 -16.02 22.12
N GLU A 48 -8.19 -17.11 22.89
CA GLU A 48 -9.31 -17.85 23.50
C GLU A 48 -10.50 -18.21 22.59
N MET A 49 -10.50 -19.47 22.13
CA MET A 49 -11.41 -20.09 21.16
C MET A 49 -11.10 -19.70 19.71
N ASP A 50 -10.25 -20.50 19.04
CA ASP A 50 -10.39 -20.63 17.59
C ASP A 50 -11.80 -21.21 17.33
N PRO A 51 -12.74 -20.43 16.79
CA PRO A 51 -14.13 -20.88 16.65
C PRO A 51 -14.26 -22.04 15.66
N TYR A 52 -13.22 -22.29 14.85
CA TYR A 52 -13.24 -23.28 13.78
C TYR A 52 -12.64 -24.63 14.20
N TYR A 53 -11.70 -24.65 15.16
CA TYR A 53 -11.01 -25.88 15.59
C TYR A 53 -10.73 -25.90 17.10
N PRO A 54 -11.77 -25.99 17.95
CA PRO A 54 -11.60 -25.98 19.41
C PRO A 54 -10.87 -27.21 19.96
N ASP A 55 -10.89 -28.34 19.22
CA ASP A 55 -10.27 -29.60 19.62
C ASP A 55 -8.85 -29.80 19.05
N ALA A 56 -8.35 -28.85 18.25
CA ALA A 56 -6.98 -28.95 17.73
C ALA A 56 -5.98 -28.75 18.89
N PRO A 57 -5.01 -29.67 19.08
CA PRO A 57 -3.98 -29.47 20.09
C PRO A 57 -3.22 -28.19 19.80
N HIS A 58 -3.02 -27.38 20.84
CA HIS A 58 -2.29 -26.14 20.72
C HIS A 58 -0.80 -26.46 20.45
N PRO A 59 -0.18 -25.92 19.40
CA PRO A 59 1.16 -26.34 18.96
C PRO A 59 2.24 -26.13 20.03
N PHE A 60 2.04 -25.20 20.97
CA PHE A 60 2.98 -24.93 22.06
C PHE A 60 2.70 -25.73 23.35
N ASN A 61 1.57 -26.44 23.43
CA ASN A 61 1.25 -27.29 24.60
C ASN A 61 1.90 -28.68 24.49
N GLU A 62 2.07 -29.19 23.27
CA GLU A 62 2.71 -30.49 23.02
C GLU A 62 4.25 -30.37 23.03
N ASP A 63 4.79 -29.26 22.53
CA ASP A 63 6.23 -28.98 22.52
C ASP A 63 6.50 -27.50 22.87
N PRO A 64 6.89 -27.20 24.13
CA PRO A 64 7.24 -25.85 24.57
C PRO A 64 8.43 -25.25 23.80
N ASP A 65 9.32 -26.07 23.24
CA ASP A 65 10.50 -25.59 22.50
C ASP A 65 10.11 -24.94 21.16
N LEU A 66 8.94 -25.29 20.60
CA LEU A 66 8.41 -24.66 19.40
C LEU A 66 8.04 -23.20 19.63
N GLU A 67 7.58 -22.82 20.83
CA GLU A 67 7.28 -21.42 21.14
C GLU A 67 8.55 -20.58 21.17
N VAL A 68 9.63 -21.12 21.75
CA VAL A 68 10.95 -20.47 21.79
C VAL A 68 11.50 -20.28 20.37
N GLN A 69 11.41 -21.31 19.53
CA GLN A 69 11.83 -21.25 18.13
C GLN A 69 11.00 -20.27 17.31
N ALA A 70 9.67 -20.29 17.48
CA ALA A 70 8.77 -19.37 16.79
C ALA A 70 9.04 -17.90 17.19
N LYS A 71 9.25 -17.62 18.48
CA LYS A 71 9.63 -16.28 18.97
C LYS A 71 10.98 -15.82 18.42
N LYS A 72 11.92 -16.74 18.23
CA LYS A 72 13.23 -16.43 17.63
C LYS A 72 13.11 -16.09 16.14
N LEU A 73 12.29 -16.83 15.40
CA LEU A 73 12.12 -16.66 13.95
C LEU A 73 11.19 -15.51 13.57
N TRP A 74 10.14 -15.27 14.36
CA TRP A 74 9.14 -14.22 14.12
C TRP A 74 8.91 -13.34 15.35
N PRO A 75 9.94 -12.65 15.87
CA PRO A 75 9.82 -11.85 17.09
C PRO A 75 8.72 -10.78 17.00
N GLU A 76 8.50 -10.21 15.82
CA GLU A 76 7.46 -9.21 15.56
C GLU A 76 6.04 -9.74 15.73
N ALA A 77 5.80 -11.02 15.40
CA ALA A 77 4.46 -11.62 15.50
C ALA A 77 4.01 -11.81 16.95
N PHE A 78 4.96 -11.88 17.88
CA PHE A 78 4.72 -12.03 19.31
C PHE A 78 4.79 -10.69 20.07
N ARG A 79 5.04 -9.57 19.38
CA ARG A 79 4.96 -8.26 20.03
C ARG A 79 3.53 -7.98 20.49
N PRO A 80 3.36 -7.33 21.66
CA PRO A 80 2.04 -6.89 22.10
C PRO A 80 1.34 -6.09 21.01
N LYS A 81 0.01 -6.23 20.93
CA LYS A 81 -0.78 -5.42 19.99
C LYS A 81 -0.54 -3.95 20.29
N LYS A 82 -0.25 -3.18 19.23
CA LYS A 82 -0.02 -1.73 19.33
C LYS A 82 -1.15 -1.04 20.10
N THR A 83 -0.79 -0.17 21.02
CA THR A 83 -1.73 0.62 21.82
C THR A 83 -2.54 1.57 20.93
N PRO A 84 -3.71 2.06 21.38
CA PRO A 84 -4.47 3.07 20.63
C PRO A 84 -3.66 4.33 20.33
N GLU A 85 -2.76 4.72 21.24
CA GLU A 85 -1.88 5.89 21.12
C GLU A 85 -0.82 5.68 20.05
N GLU A 86 -0.15 4.52 20.05
CA GLU A 86 0.81 4.14 19.00
C GLU A 86 0.16 4.08 17.62
N LYS A 87 -1.07 3.55 17.55
CA LYS A 87 -1.82 3.54 16.29
C LYS A 87 -2.09 4.95 15.79
N GLU A 88 -2.49 5.85 16.68
CA GLU A 88 -2.76 7.24 16.32
C GLU A 88 -1.48 7.97 15.87
N GLN A 89 -0.34 7.71 16.54
CA GLN A 89 0.96 8.19 16.08
C GLN A 89 1.23 7.71 14.65
N ILE A 90 1.15 6.41 14.39
CA ILE A 90 1.33 5.84 13.05
C ILE A 90 0.41 6.51 12.01
N ARG A 91 -0.86 6.80 12.35
CA ARG A 91 -1.76 7.51 11.42
C ARG A 91 -1.26 8.92 11.11
N LYS A 92 -0.78 9.66 12.11
CA LYS A 92 -0.24 11.01 11.92
C LYS A 92 1.01 11.01 11.05
N GLU A 93 1.87 10.02 11.24
CA GLU A 93 3.08 9.85 10.44
C GLU A 93 2.74 9.56 8.97
N TRP A 94 1.81 8.62 8.75
CA TRP A 94 1.31 8.37 7.39
C TRP A 94 0.62 9.60 6.81
N ALA A 95 -0.15 10.34 7.59
CA ALA A 95 -0.79 11.57 7.11
C ALA A 95 0.22 12.63 6.67
N ASP A 96 1.31 12.83 7.42
CA ASP A 96 2.40 13.74 7.03
C ASP A 96 3.12 13.24 5.76
N PHE A 97 3.44 11.95 5.69
CA PHE A 97 4.05 11.36 4.50
C PHE A 97 3.16 11.52 3.25
N ILE A 98 1.85 11.24 3.38
CA ILE A 98 0.86 11.36 2.29
C ILE A 98 0.72 12.82 1.85
N ALA A 99 0.79 13.78 2.77
CA ALA A 99 0.75 15.19 2.42
C ALA A 99 1.93 15.61 1.52
N ARG A 100 3.11 15.01 1.72
CA ARG A 100 4.31 15.24 0.91
C ARG A 100 4.30 14.42 -0.40
N TYR A 101 3.87 13.17 -0.34
CA TYR A 101 3.97 12.21 -1.44
C TYR A 101 2.66 11.44 -1.69
N PRO A 102 1.57 12.10 -2.11
CA PRO A 102 0.24 11.50 -2.17
C PRO A 102 0.10 10.37 -3.20
N LYS A 103 1.03 10.26 -4.15
CA LYS A 103 1.04 9.25 -5.23
C LYS A 103 1.97 8.07 -4.94
N ASN A 104 2.59 8.01 -3.76
CA ASN A 104 3.57 6.99 -3.44
C ASN A 104 2.94 5.59 -3.37
N LEU A 105 3.55 4.64 -4.08
CA LEU A 105 3.05 3.27 -4.22
C LEU A 105 3.15 2.43 -2.94
N TYR A 106 3.86 2.89 -1.92
CA TYR A 106 4.02 2.20 -0.64
C TYR A 106 3.05 2.68 0.46
N ILE A 107 2.24 3.71 0.20
CA ILE A 107 1.19 4.13 1.14
C ILE A 107 0.21 2.97 1.34
N PRO A 108 -0.09 2.50 2.57
CA PRO A 108 -1.05 1.42 2.76
C PRO A 108 -2.45 1.79 2.24
N SER A 109 -3.17 0.81 1.71
CA SER A 109 -4.52 1.00 1.14
C SER A 109 -5.51 1.63 2.12
N GLU A 110 -5.35 1.36 3.42
CA GLU A 110 -6.16 1.96 4.49
C GLU A 110 -6.08 3.49 4.56
N PHE A 111 -4.99 4.08 4.08
CA PHE A 111 -4.75 5.52 4.08
C PHE A 111 -4.95 6.17 2.71
N ARG A 112 -5.19 5.37 1.66
CA ARG A 112 -5.42 5.91 0.32
C ARG A 112 -6.88 6.34 0.17
N PRO A 113 -7.15 7.40 -0.61
CA PRO A 113 -8.52 7.68 -1.03
C PRO A 113 -9.06 6.48 -1.83
N PRO A 114 -10.36 6.14 -1.69
CA PRO A 114 -10.97 5.11 -2.49
C PRO A 114 -10.90 5.52 -3.97
N LEU A 115 -10.47 4.60 -4.82
CA LEU A 115 -10.42 4.80 -6.25
C LEU A 115 -11.81 4.63 -6.86
N THR A 116 -12.06 5.31 -7.97
CA THR A 116 -13.22 5.03 -8.81
C THR A 116 -13.04 3.69 -9.54
N GLU A 117 -14.13 3.04 -9.96
CA GLU A 117 -14.06 1.78 -10.71
C GLU A 117 -13.20 1.89 -11.99
N ALA A 118 -13.25 3.04 -12.66
CA ALA A 118 -12.44 3.32 -13.84
C ALA A 118 -10.93 3.42 -13.50
N GLU A 119 -10.58 4.04 -12.38
CA GLU A 119 -9.19 4.13 -11.92
C GLU A 119 -8.67 2.78 -11.46
N GLU A 120 -9.47 1.99 -10.75
CA GLU A 120 -9.11 0.63 -10.35
C GLU A 120 -8.85 -0.24 -11.57
N LYS A 121 -9.73 -0.18 -12.58
CA LYS A 121 -9.55 -0.94 -13.81
C LYS A 121 -8.24 -0.57 -14.51
N LYS A 122 -7.96 0.73 -14.65
CA LYS A 122 -6.71 1.22 -15.24
C LYS A 122 -5.47 0.79 -14.44
N ALA A 123 -5.56 0.78 -13.10
CA ALA A 123 -4.48 0.32 -12.24
C ALA A 123 -4.22 -1.18 -12.43
N ARG A 124 -5.27 -2.00 -12.58
CA ARG A 124 -5.16 -3.44 -12.87
C ARG A 124 -4.55 -3.69 -14.24
N GLU A 125 -5.06 -3.06 -15.30
CA GLU A 125 -4.52 -3.19 -16.67
C GLU A 125 -3.03 -2.85 -16.73
N ARG A 126 -2.61 -1.82 -15.98
CA ARG A 126 -1.20 -1.45 -15.86
C ARG A 126 -0.36 -2.54 -15.18
N LEU A 127 -0.85 -3.11 -14.08
CA LEU A 127 -0.17 -4.19 -13.36
C LEU A 127 -0.09 -5.47 -14.19
N ASP A 128 -1.14 -5.79 -14.93
CA ASP A 128 -1.17 -6.94 -15.84
C ASP A 128 -0.11 -6.76 -16.94
N THR A 129 -0.08 -5.59 -17.59
CA THR A 129 0.94 -5.25 -18.60
C THR A 129 2.36 -5.36 -18.05
N PHE A 130 2.59 -4.86 -16.83
CA PHE A 130 3.89 -4.95 -16.18
C PHE A 130 4.29 -6.41 -15.92
N THR A 131 3.36 -7.21 -15.38
CA THR A 131 3.58 -8.62 -15.04
C THR A 131 3.84 -9.47 -16.28
N ASP A 132 3.12 -9.20 -17.37
CA ASP A 132 3.31 -9.90 -18.64
C ASP A 132 4.71 -9.66 -19.22
N ILE A 133 5.20 -8.41 -19.17
CA ILE A 133 6.54 -8.07 -19.63
C ILE A 133 7.63 -8.67 -18.73
N GLU A 134 7.48 -8.60 -17.40
CA GLU A 134 8.40 -9.26 -16.46
C GLU A 134 8.45 -10.76 -16.69
N THR A 135 7.31 -11.40 -16.94
CA THR A 135 7.24 -12.83 -17.23
C THR A 135 7.98 -13.17 -18.52
N LYS A 136 7.75 -12.39 -19.60
CA LYS A 136 8.49 -12.54 -20.86
C LYS A 136 10.00 -12.38 -20.65
N ASN A 137 10.42 -11.36 -19.91
CA ASN A 137 11.83 -11.11 -19.60
C ASN A 137 12.44 -12.25 -18.78
N ALA A 138 11.74 -12.72 -17.75
CA ALA A 138 12.19 -13.82 -16.90
C ALA A 138 12.37 -15.12 -17.69
N ILE A 139 11.45 -15.42 -18.62
CA ILE A 139 11.58 -16.56 -19.53
C ILE A 139 12.85 -16.41 -20.36
N ILE A 140 13.10 -15.24 -20.98
CA ILE A 140 14.31 -14.99 -21.79
C ILE A 140 15.58 -15.18 -20.96
N TYR A 141 15.65 -14.62 -19.75
CA TYR A 141 16.80 -14.79 -18.86
C TYR A 141 16.99 -16.25 -18.44
N SER A 142 15.91 -16.98 -18.19
CA SER A 142 15.99 -18.41 -17.83
C SER A 142 16.53 -19.26 -18.99
N LEU A 143 16.07 -19.00 -20.22
CA LEU A 143 16.56 -19.67 -21.42
C LEU A 143 18.05 -19.41 -21.64
N ALA A 144 18.50 -18.17 -21.43
CA ALA A 144 19.92 -17.82 -21.53
C ALA A 144 20.76 -18.51 -20.44
N LYS A 145 20.27 -18.59 -19.20
CA LYS A 145 21.00 -19.17 -18.06
C LYS A 145 21.12 -20.70 -18.14
N TYR A 146 20.09 -21.38 -18.64
CA TYR A 146 20.04 -22.84 -18.71
C TYR A 146 20.30 -23.40 -20.12
N ALA A 147 20.83 -22.58 -21.03
CA ALA A 147 21.26 -23.05 -22.34
C ALA A 147 22.34 -24.13 -22.20
N GLU A 148 22.16 -25.25 -22.92
CA GLU A 148 23.10 -26.37 -22.88
C GLU A 148 24.49 -25.93 -23.40
N PRO A 149 25.59 -26.27 -22.71
CA PRO A 149 26.93 -25.98 -23.18
C PRO A 149 27.16 -26.55 -24.59
N GLY A 150 27.53 -25.70 -25.55
CA GLY A 150 27.80 -26.10 -26.93
C GLY A 150 26.61 -25.97 -27.89
N LYS A 151 25.42 -25.60 -27.42
CA LYS A 151 24.34 -25.10 -28.28
C LYS A 151 24.30 -23.57 -28.19
N ALA A 152 24.22 -22.89 -29.33
CA ALA A 152 23.92 -21.47 -29.33
C ALA A 152 22.57 -21.27 -28.63
N PRO A 153 22.43 -20.30 -27.71
CA PRO A 153 21.13 -19.96 -27.16
C PRO A 153 20.15 -19.72 -28.31
N GLU A 154 18.93 -20.25 -28.23
CA GLU A 154 17.88 -19.81 -29.15
C GLU A 154 17.73 -18.30 -28.97
N GLU A 155 18.17 -17.53 -29.97
CA GLU A 155 18.05 -16.08 -29.93
C GLU A 155 16.56 -15.74 -29.82
N PRO A 156 16.16 -14.90 -28.85
CA PRO A 156 14.78 -14.42 -28.81
C PRO A 156 14.44 -13.79 -30.18
N SER A 157 13.24 -14.08 -30.67
CA SER A 157 12.79 -13.67 -32.01
C SER A 157 13.13 -12.20 -32.29
N SER A 158 13.65 -11.90 -33.48
CA SER A 158 14.13 -10.56 -33.88
C SER A 158 13.04 -9.48 -33.97
N GLN A 159 11.77 -9.83 -33.75
CA GLN A 159 10.67 -8.87 -33.65
C GLN A 159 10.54 -8.40 -32.19
N PRO A 160 10.37 -7.08 -31.94
CA PRO A 160 10.08 -6.61 -30.60
C PRO A 160 8.79 -7.27 -30.12
N ASN A 161 8.90 -8.16 -29.14
CA ASN A 161 7.80 -8.94 -28.55
C ASN A 161 6.86 -8.07 -27.65
N VAL A 162 7.04 -6.75 -27.69
CA VAL A 162 6.36 -5.78 -26.83
C VAL A 162 6.14 -4.49 -27.61
N ASP A 163 4.90 -4.01 -27.64
CA ASP A 163 4.50 -2.77 -28.32
C ASP A 163 5.11 -1.53 -27.64
N PRO A 164 5.45 -0.44 -28.36
CA PRO A 164 5.98 0.78 -27.73
C PRO A 164 5.12 1.34 -26.59
N LYS A 165 3.79 1.21 -26.67
CA LYS A 165 2.87 1.64 -25.60
C LYS A 165 3.01 0.77 -24.35
N GLU A 166 3.16 -0.54 -24.52
CA GLU A 166 3.38 -1.48 -23.43
C GLU A 166 4.75 -1.25 -22.78
N GLN A 167 5.80 -1.01 -23.58
CA GLN A 167 7.13 -0.64 -23.09
C GLN A 167 7.07 0.64 -22.25
N ARG A 168 6.39 1.68 -22.73
CA ARG A 168 6.20 2.92 -21.95
C ARG A 168 5.50 2.68 -20.63
N THR A 169 4.45 1.84 -20.64
CA THR A 169 3.68 1.50 -19.44
C THR A 169 4.56 0.77 -18.43
N TYR A 170 5.40 -0.17 -18.89
CA TYR A 170 6.38 -0.89 -18.09
C TYR A 170 7.40 0.06 -17.45
N PHE A 171 8.10 0.88 -18.25
CA PHE A 171 9.10 1.80 -17.72
C PHE A 171 8.47 2.85 -16.81
N GLN A 172 7.27 3.36 -17.13
CA GLN A 172 6.55 4.28 -16.27
C GLN A 172 6.27 3.65 -14.89
N TYR A 173 5.89 2.37 -14.83
CA TYR A 173 5.70 1.66 -13.57
C TYR A 173 7.01 1.48 -12.79
N ARG A 174 8.08 1.03 -13.44
CA ARG A 174 9.41 0.91 -12.80
C ARG A 174 9.91 2.24 -12.24
N ILE A 175 9.73 3.32 -13.00
CA ILE A 175 10.10 4.68 -12.57
C ILE A 175 9.30 5.09 -11.34
N GLU A 176 7.96 4.95 -11.37
CA GLU A 176 7.12 5.34 -10.23
C GLU A 176 7.38 4.50 -8.97
N GLU A 177 7.67 3.21 -9.12
CA GLU A 177 8.03 2.33 -8.02
C GLU A 177 9.35 2.76 -7.38
N LEU A 178 10.38 2.97 -8.20
CA LEU A 178 11.69 3.39 -7.73
C LEU A 178 11.67 4.79 -7.11
N GLU A 179 10.93 5.74 -7.70
CA GLU A 179 10.68 7.06 -7.12
C GLU A 179 9.96 6.94 -5.77
N SER A 180 8.95 6.06 -5.68
CA SER A 180 8.23 5.84 -4.44
C SER A 180 9.13 5.28 -3.34
N ARG A 181 10.04 4.36 -3.69
CA ARG A 181 11.02 3.80 -2.75
C ARG A 181 12.02 4.86 -2.26
N ILE A 182 12.55 5.67 -3.19
CA ILE A 182 13.45 6.79 -2.87
C ILE A 182 12.76 7.76 -1.90
N GLN A 183 11.54 8.20 -2.20
CA GLN A 183 10.79 9.12 -1.35
C GLN A 183 10.56 8.58 0.06
N LEU A 184 10.24 7.28 0.18
CA LEU A 184 10.03 6.64 1.47
C LEU A 184 11.30 6.64 2.32
N ILE A 185 12.44 6.27 1.74
CA ILE A 185 13.72 6.25 2.45
C ILE A 185 14.21 7.66 2.77
N GLU A 186 14.12 8.61 1.84
CA GLU A 186 14.46 10.01 2.09
C GLU A 186 13.64 10.60 3.24
N TYR A 187 12.33 10.35 3.25
CA TYR A 187 11.47 10.78 4.35
C TYR A 187 11.89 10.14 5.68
N THR A 188 12.15 8.83 5.68
CA THR A 188 12.54 8.09 6.90
C THR A 188 13.86 8.61 7.48
N ILE A 189 14.82 8.96 6.62
CA ILE A 189 16.08 9.62 7.00
C ILE A 189 15.81 11.02 7.58
N GLN A 190 15.01 11.84 6.90
CA GLN A 190 14.70 13.22 7.33
C GLN A 190 14.04 13.27 8.71
N GLU A 191 13.16 12.32 9.00
CA GLU A 191 12.47 12.20 10.28
C GLU A 191 13.34 11.52 11.36
N GLY A 192 14.58 11.13 11.05
CA GLY A 192 15.53 10.56 12.01
C GLY A 192 15.12 9.18 12.55
N ARG A 193 14.43 8.37 11.73
CA ARG A 193 13.81 7.12 12.17
C ARG A 193 14.58 5.85 11.79
N LEU A 194 15.66 6.01 11.05
CA LEU A 194 16.58 4.90 10.80
C LEU A 194 17.53 4.75 11.97
N ASP A 195 17.85 3.50 12.29
CA ASP A 195 18.91 3.21 13.25
C ASP A 195 20.25 3.74 12.70
N PRO A 196 21.16 4.27 13.54
CA PRO A 196 22.39 4.90 13.07
C PRO A 196 23.28 4.03 12.18
N ASP A 197 23.25 2.72 12.39
CA ASP A 197 23.97 1.71 11.59
C ASP A 197 23.35 1.48 10.20
N GLN A 198 22.08 1.86 10.00
CA GLN A 198 21.38 1.74 8.72
C GLN A 198 21.52 2.99 7.84
N VAL A 199 21.87 4.14 8.43
CA VAL A 199 21.89 5.44 7.74
C VAL A 199 22.90 5.46 6.59
N GLU A 200 24.11 4.94 6.81
CA GLU A 200 25.15 4.92 5.77
C GLU A 200 24.73 4.07 4.57
N THR A 201 24.23 2.85 4.83
CA THR A 201 23.69 1.94 3.81
C THR A 201 22.54 2.60 3.06
N ALA A 202 21.63 3.27 3.75
CA ALA A 202 20.50 3.95 3.12
C ALA A 202 20.95 5.08 2.18
N TYR A 203 22.02 5.82 2.51
CA TYR A 203 22.57 6.84 1.60
C TYR A 203 23.24 6.24 0.37
N GLN A 204 23.94 5.11 0.52
CA GLN A 204 24.54 4.38 -0.61
C GLN A 204 23.44 3.88 -1.56
N ASP A 205 22.44 3.20 -1.02
CA ASP A 205 21.26 2.73 -1.74
C ASP A 205 20.55 3.88 -2.50
N LEU A 206 20.35 5.03 -1.84
CA LEU A 206 19.77 6.21 -2.49
C LEU A 206 20.62 6.72 -3.66
N GLY A 207 21.94 6.65 -3.56
CA GLY A 207 22.84 7.02 -4.66
C GLY A 207 22.64 6.12 -5.87
N ASP A 208 22.63 4.81 -5.66
CA ASP A 208 22.46 3.82 -6.72
C ASP A 208 21.06 3.91 -7.35
N TRP A 209 20.00 4.02 -6.55
CA TRP A 209 18.63 4.14 -7.07
C TRP A 209 18.40 5.43 -7.84
N LYS A 210 19.02 6.55 -7.44
CA LYS A 210 18.91 7.81 -8.19
C LYS A 210 19.60 7.71 -9.55
N LYS A 211 20.70 6.95 -9.63
CA LYS A 211 21.37 6.65 -10.90
C LYS A 211 20.50 5.75 -11.78
N GLU A 212 19.98 4.65 -11.24
CA GLU A 212 19.06 3.75 -11.95
C GLU A 212 17.82 4.51 -12.45
N LEU A 213 17.25 5.40 -11.63
CA LEU A 213 16.11 6.22 -12.01
C LEU A 213 16.42 7.12 -13.21
N SER A 214 17.61 7.71 -13.26
CA SER A 214 18.05 8.52 -14.40
C SER A 214 18.19 7.67 -15.68
N GLU A 215 18.75 6.47 -15.55
CA GLU A 215 18.90 5.53 -16.66
C GLU A 215 17.53 5.06 -17.19
N LEU A 216 16.59 4.71 -16.30
CA LEU A 216 15.22 4.32 -16.68
C LEU A 216 14.49 5.45 -17.41
N LYS A 217 14.62 6.70 -16.94
CA LYS A 217 14.05 7.87 -17.63
C LYS A 217 14.66 8.09 -19.00
N GLN A 218 15.98 7.90 -19.13
CA GLN A 218 16.65 8.00 -20.43
C GLN A 218 16.15 6.93 -21.41
N VAL A 219 16.03 5.68 -20.97
CA VAL A 219 15.50 4.59 -21.79
C VAL A 219 14.05 4.86 -22.18
N GLN A 220 13.21 5.31 -21.25
CA GLN A 220 11.82 5.67 -21.54
C GLN A 220 11.70 6.73 -22.65
N ASN A 221 12.59 7.72 -22.65
CA ASN A 221 12.62 8.79 -23.65
C ASN A 221 13.11 8.32 -25.04
N GLN A 222 13.72 7.14 -25.13
CA GLN A 222 14.15 6.54 -26.41
C GLN A 222 13.05 5.71 -27.07
N ILE A 223 11.96 5.42 -26.35
CA ILE A 223 10.84 4.66 -26.91
C ILE A 223 10.15 5.54 -27.97
N PRO A 224 9.84 5.04 -29.18
CA PRO A 224 9.16 5.83 -30.21
C PRO A 224 7.80 6.37 -29.76
N ASP A 225 7.49 7.63 -30.08
CA ASP A 225 6.13 8.17 -30.01
C ASP A 225 5.37 7.59 -31.21
N LEU A 226 4.33 6.79 -30.97
CA LEU A 226 3.45 6.26 -32.02
C LEU A 226 2.66 7.39 -32.71
#